data_AF-A0A928PXE8-F1
#
_entry.id   AF-A0A928PXE8-F1
#
_cell.length_a   1.000
_cell.length_b   1.000
_cell.length_c   1.000
_cell.angle_alpha   90.00
_cell.angle_beta   90.00
_cell.angle_gamma   90.00
#
_symmetry.space_group_name_H-M   'P 1'
#
loop_
_entity.id
_entity.type
_entity.pdbx_description
1 polymer ?
#
loop_
_entity_poly.entity_id
_entity_poly.type
_entity_poly.pdbx_seq_one_letter_code
_entity_poly.pdbx_strand_id
1 'polypeptide(L)'
;MAKEKEKFDFVQPFKDIPGAFKGFPMNLVRMAKDPVKSSAEVKERKKAVMPWMYLFSMLTIVFVVLAALVDALSFLPIISVLGIAYCGFMLWVLKMAARKYGDIECDACKTLITFGDNVKYEVTNKRFEIKREEKKIEKNGIPVEATIKAMGIEHITVAVACKCQACGAEKSFNHDFVSIRCNKIGVKVPYVQSGALLIQYESDVNDAYNSGVIHELGEVRPKSGELQVGGKSASSVTVGNAVEVTLHRSAGSLVEGYFGNELNA
;
A
#
# COMPACT_ATOMS: atom_id res chain seq x y z
N MET A 1 -8.38 13.97 -9.92
CA MET A 1 -7.05 13.40 -9.65
C MET A 1 -7.16 12.49 -8.44
N ALA A 2 -7.31 11.18 -8.65
CA ALA A 2 -7.33 10.19 -7.59
C ALA A 2 -6.03 9.39 -7.70
N LYS A 3 -5.11 9.56 -6.74
CA LYS A 3 -3.99 8.64 -6.54
C LYS A 3 -4.55 7.48 -5.74
N GLU A 4 -4.90 6.40 -6.43
CA GLU A 4 -5.08 5.11 -5.78
C GLU A 4 -3.69 4.67 -5.31
N LYS A 5 -3.41 4.92 -4.03
CA LYS A 5 -2.13 4.54 -3.42
C LYS A 5 -2.18 3.05 -3.14
N GLU A 6 -1.31 2.35 -3.85
CA GLU A 6 -1.05 0.93 -3.74
C GLU A 6 -0.72 0.53 -2.30
N LYS A 7 -1.26 -0.61 -1.89
CA LYS A 7 -0.90 -1.29 -0.65
C LYS A 7 0.55 -1.79 -0.78
N PHE A 8 1.45 -1.05 -0.15
CA PHE A 8 2.74 -1.55 0.27
C PHE A 8 2.63 -1.87 1.77
N ASP A 9 2.87 -3.13 2.15
CA ASP A 9 3.01 -3.57 3.54
C ASP A 9 4.33 -3.08 4.15
N PHE A 10 4.53 -1.77 4.14
CA PHE A 10 5.56 -1.09 4.90
C PHE A 10 4.86 -0.03 5.74
N VAL A 11 4.75 -0.28 7.05
CA VAL A 11 4.09 0.61 8.02
C VAL A 11 4.98 1.85 8.26
N GLN A 12 5.13 2.67 7.23
CA GLN A 12 5.46 4.08 7.33
C GLN A 12 4.33 4.86 6.69
N PRO A 13 3.52 5.60 7.46
CA PRO A 13 2.33 6.22 6.89
C PRO A 13 2.70 7.36 5.91
N PHE A 14 3.76 8.15 6.17
CA PHE A 14 4.20 9.23 5.27
C PHE A 14 5.69 9.59 5.45
N LYS A 15 6.46 9.63 4.35
CA LYS A 15 7.80 10.26 4.33
C LYS A 15 7.70 11.78 4.11
N ASP A 16 6.69 12.24 3.38
CA ASP A 16 6.50 13.66 3.03
C ASP A 16 5.06 14.14 3.31
N ILE A 17 4.89 14.91 4.38
CA ILE A 17 3.70 15.74 4.61
C ILE A 17 4.08 17.17 4.17
N PRO A 18 3.45 17.76 3.14
CA PRO A 18 3.75 19.14 2.75
C PRO A 18 3.51 20.09 3.92
N GLY A 19 4.39 21.10 4.08
CA GLY A 19 4.42 22.05 5.20
C GLY A 19 3.17 22.92 5.41
N ALA A 20 2.06 22.62 4.71
CA ALA A 20 0.76 23.26 4.84
C ALA A 20 -0.02 22.83 6.10
N PHE A 21 0.45 21.83 6.86
CA PHE A 21 -0.20 21.34 8.10
C PHE A 21 0.09 22.19 9.36
N LYS A 22 0.25 23.51 9.22
CA LYS A 22 0.55 24.41 10.37
C LYS A 22 -0.60 24.59 11.38
N GLY A 23 -1.81 24.07 11.09
CA GLY A 23 -2.99 24.17 11.98
C GLY A 23 -3.53 22.83 12.48
N PHE A 24 -2.89 21.70 12.17
CA PHE A 24 -3.36 20.37 12.58
C PHE A 24 -2.68 19.96 13.90
N PRO A 25 -3.35 19.20 14.80
CA PRO A 25 -2.76 18.84 16.09
C PRO A 25 -1.41 18.16 15.89
N MET A 26 -0.34 18.76 16.40
CA MET A 26 1.05 18.31 16.19
C MET A 26 1.24 16.83 16.61
N ASN A 27 0.45 16.37 17.58
CA ASN A 27 0.39 14.97 18.03
C ASN A 27 -0.14 14.01 16.96
N LEU A 28 -1.15 14.38 16.16
CA LEU A 28 -1.67 13.56 15.06
C LEU A 28 -0.69 13.47 13.90
N VAL A 29 0.08 14.53 13.67
CA VAL A 29 1.14 14.55 12.65
C VAL A 29 2.31 13.66 13.07
N ARG A 30 2.72 13.69 14.35
CA ARG A 30 3.76 12.79 14.89
C ARG A 30 3.32 11.32 14.86
N MET A 31 2.08 11.03 15.27
CA MET A 31 1.51 9.67 15.19
C MET A 31 1.47 9.11 13.76
N ALA A 32 1.42 9.98 12.74
CA ALA A 32 1.47 9.58 11.33
C ALA A 32 2.89 9.43 10.78
N LYS A 33 3.90 9.98 11.45
CA LYS A 33 5.30 9.90 11.01
C LYS A 33 6.06 8.77 11.69
N ASP A 34 5.79 8.56 12.98
CA ASP A 34 6.54 7.59 13.76
C ASP A 34 6.10 6.15 13.43
N PRO A 35 7.03 5.23 13.12
CA PRO A 35 6.67 3.83 12.93
C PRO A 35 6.06 3.29 14.22
N VAL A 36 5.01 2.48 14.09
CA VAL A 36 4.45 1.74 15.21
C VAL A 36 5.42 0.61 15.56
N LYS A 37 5.60 0.30 16.84
CA LYS A 37 6.59 -0.68 17.31
C LYS A 37 5.98 -1.91 18.00
N SER A 38 4.72 -1.86 18.41
CA SER A 38 4.04 -2.97 19.11
C SER A 38 2.52 -2.92 19.01
N SER A 39 1.85 -4.04 19.30
CA SER A 39 0.38 -4.08 19.39
C SER A 39 -0.18 -3.18 20.50
N ALA A 40 0.57 -3.01 21.60
CA ALA A 40 0.21 -2.10 22.69
C ALA A 40 0.18 -0.65 22.21
N GLU A 41 1.20 -0.22 21.47
CA GLU A 41 1.27 1.12 20.90
C GLU A 41 0.14 1.37 19.88
N VAL A 42 -0.23 0.36 19.07
CA VAL A 42 -1.40 0.48 18.18
C VAL A 42 -2.67 0.81 18.99
N LYS A 43 -2.90 0.10 20.10
CA LYS A 43 -4.07 0.32 20.95
C LYS A 43 -4.08 1.72 21.57
N GLU A 44 -2.93 2.20 22.03
CA GLU A 44 -2.78 3.55 22.58
C GLU A 44 -3.02 4.63 21.53
N ARG A 45 -2.37 4.52 20.36
CA ARG A 45 -2.57 5.47 19.25
C ARG A 45 -4.03 5.46 18.76
N LYS A 46 -4.69 4.30 18.72
CA LYS A 46 -6.12 4.21 18.38
C LYS A 46 -7.00 4.94 19.40
N LYS A 47 -6.75 4.76 20.70
CA LYS A 47 -7.45 5.49 21.76
C LYS A 47 -7.25 7.00 21.65
N ALA A 48 -6.08 7.45 21.20
CA ALA A 48 -5.81 8.86 21.01
C ALA A 48 -6.48 9.47 19.75
N VAL A 49 -6.64 8.71 18.66
CA VAL A 49 -7.29 9.20 17.42
C VAL A 49 -8.81 9.27 17.54
N MET A 50 -9.45 8.37 18.29
CA MET A 50 -10.91 8.31 18.40
C MET A 50 -11.57 9.62 18.87
N PRO A 51 -11.10 10.31 19.93
CA PRO A 51 -11.66 11.60 20.35
C PRO A 51 -11.63 12.67 19.25
N TRP A 52 -10.56 12.73 18.46
CA TRP A 52 -10.44 13.67 17.34
C TRP A 52 -11.43 13.37 16.22
N MET A 53 -11.64 12.09 15.91
CA MET A 53 -12.65 11.69 14.92
C MET A 53 -14.05 12.13 15.35
N TYR A 54 -14.40 11.96 16.63
CA TYR A 54 -15.68 12.45 17.17
C TYR A 54 -15.77 13.98 17.14
N LEU A 55 -14.71 14.69 17.52
CA LEU A 55 -14.67 16.15 17.49
C LEU A 55 -14.91 16.69 16.07
N PHE A 56 -14.19 16.17 15.07
CA PHE A 56 -14.38 16.58 13.68
C PHE A 56 -15.79 16.24 13.18
N SER A 57 -16.33 15.08 13.57
CA SER A 57 -17.71 14.68 13.20
C SER A 57 -18.76 15.64 13.78
N MET A 58 -18.63 16.02 15.05
CA MET A 58 -19.52 16.99 15.69
C MET A 58 -19.40 18.38 15.04
N LEU A 59 -18.18 18.83 14.75
CA LEU A 59 -17.95 20.08 14.03
C LEU A 59 -18.58 20.07 12.64
N THR A 60 -18.49 18.97 11.90
CA THR A 60 -19.16 18.85 10.59
C THR A 60 -20.67 19.03 10.72
N ILE A 61 -21.30 18.37 11.69
CA ILE A 61 -22.75 18.50 11.93
C ILE A 61 -23.11 19.95 12.23
N VAL A 62 -22.37 20.62 13.13
CA VAL A 62 -22.59 22.03 13.49
C VAL A 62 -22.44 22.94 12.27
N PHE A 63 -21.39 22.76 11.46
CA PHE A 63 -21.16 23.58 10.26
C PHE A 63 -22.21 23.36 9.17
N VAL A 64 -22.73 22.14 9.02
CA VAL A 64 -23.84 21.84 8.09
C VAL A 64 -25.12 22.54 8.53
N VAL A 65 -25.45 22.50 9.83
CA VAL A 65 -26.62 23.20 10.38
C VAL A 65 -26.47 24.72 10.21
N LEU A 66 -25.29 25.27 10.47
CA LEU A 66 -25.01 26.70 10.28
C LEU A 66 -25.03 27.14 8.81
N ALA A 67 -24.51 26.32 7.90
CA ALA A 67 -24.55 26.59 6.46
C ALA A 67 -25.99 26.58 5.91
N ALA A 68 -26.88 25.76 6.47
CA ALA A 68 -28.31 25.77 6.13
C ALA A 68 -29.03 27.04 6.62
N LEU A 69 -28.47 27.75 7.61
CA LEU A 69 -29.01 29.00 8.15
C LEU A 69 -28.37 30.25 7.50
N VAL A 70 -27.14 30.14 7.01
CA VAL A 70 -26.35 31.25 6.45
C VAL A 70 -25.56 30.75 5.23
N ASP A 71 -26.05 31.07 4.02
CA ASP A 71 -25.46 30.65 2.73
C ASP A 71 -23.96 31.00 2.58
N ALA A 72 -23.50 32.07 3.26
CA ALA A 72 -22.12 32.55 3.20
C ALA A 72 -21.10 31.63 3.92
N LEU A 73 -21.54 30.60 4.66
CA LEU A 73 -20.67 29.72 5.47
C LEU A 73 -20.46 28.32 4.84
N SER A 74 -20.91 28.10 3.61
CA SER A 74 -20.89 26.81 2.90
C SER A 74 -19.50 26.18 2.71
N PHE A 75 -18.40 26.93 2.87
CA PHE A 75 -17.02 26.42 2.76
C PHE A 75 -16.42 25.93 4.10
N LEU A 76 -16.97 26.30 5.26
CA LEU A 76 -16.50 25.86 6.57
C LEU A 76 -16.58 24.34 6.83
N PRO A 77 -17.58 23.57 6.34
CA PRO A 77 -17.60 22.13 6.56
C PRO A 77 -16.40 21.40 5.92
N ILE A 78 -15.72 21.99 4.93
CA ILE A 78 -14.60 21.36 4.21
C ILE A 78 -13.47 20.96 5.16
N ILE A 79 -13.09 21.83 6.11
CA ILE A 79 -12.00 21.56 7.06
C ILE A 79 -12.35 20.37 7.96
N SER A 80 -13.59 20.33 8.45
CA SER A 80 -14.06 19.25 9.31
C SER A 80 -14.12 17.90 8.57
N VAL A 81 -14.58 17.88 7.31
CA VAL A 81 -14.61 16.69 6.46
C VAL A 81 -13.21 16.16 6.18
N LEU A 82 -12.25 17.04 5.90
CA LEU A 82 -10.83 16.67 5.75
C LEU A 82 -10.26 16.07 7.04
N GLY A 83 -10.64 16.62 8.21
CA GLY A 83 -10.27 16.09 9.52
C GLY A 83 -10.78 14.66 9.76
N ILE A 84 -12.05 14.38 9.40
CA ILE A 84 -12.63 13.03 9.47
C ILE A 84 -11.88 12.08 8.53
N ALA A 85 -11.68 12.49 7.27
CA ALA A 85 -10.97 11.67 6.28
C ALA A 85 -9.56 11.32 6.75
N TYR A 86 -8.84 12.28 7.34
CA TYR A 86 -7.52 12.05 7.91
C TYR A 86 -7.55 11.08 9.10
N CYS A 87 -8.48 11.25 10.04
CA CYS A 87 -8.62 10.33 11.18
C CYS A 87 -8.99 8.92 10.72
N GLY A 88 -9.87 8.79 9.73
CA GLY A 88 -10.24 7.52 9.10
C GLY A 88 -9.04 6.83 8.46
N PHE A 89 -8.22 7.59 7.72
CA PHE A 89 -6.97 7.09 7.15
C PHE A 89 -6.00 6.60 8.25
N MET A 90 -5.81 7.37 9.32
CA MET A 90 -4.96 6.98 10.45
C MET A 90 -5.45 5.69 11.13
N LEU A 91 -6.75 5.55 11.36
CA LEU A 91 -7.34 4.33 11.91
C LEU A 91 -7.15 3.13 10.98
N TRP A 92 -7.22 3.35 9.66
CA TRP A 92 -6.95 2.31 8.67
C TRP A 92 -5.49 1.83 8.72
N VAL A 93 -4.54 2.76 8.79
CA VAL A 93 -3.10 2.43 8.95
C VAL A 93 -2.86 1.68 10.26
N LEU A 94 -3.42 2.16 11.37
CA LEU A 94 -3.32 1.48 12.67
C LEU A 94 -3.94 0.08 12.64
N LYS A 95 -5.05 -0.12 11.90
CA LYS A 95 -5.65 -1.44 11.72
C LYS A 95 -4.73 -2.39 10.95
N MET A 96 -3.99 -1.92 9.95
CA MET A 96 -2.98 -2.72 9.26
C MET A 96 -1.81 -3.06 10.17
N ALA A 97 -1.29 -2.08 10.92
CA ALA A 97 -0.23 -2.32 11.90
C ALA A 97 -0.64 -3.34 12.98
N ALA A 98 -1.88 -3.25 13.49
CA ALA A 98 -2.42 -4.23 14.45
C ALA A 98 -2.44 -5.65 13.90
N ARG A 99 -2.75 -5.84 12.61
CA ARG A 99 -2.72 -7.16 11.97
C ARG A 99 -1.29 -7.68 11.93
N LYS A 100 -0.36 -6.87 11.42
CA LYS A 100 1.07 -7.22 11.39
C LYS A 100 1.59 -7.66 12.75
N TYR A 101 1.41 -6.82 13.78
CA TYR A 101 1.83 -7.18 15.14
C TYR A 101 1.04 -8.34 15.73
N GLY A 102 -0.21 -8.51 15.32
CA GLY A 102 -0.99 -9.70 15.63
C GLY A 102 -0.35 -10.99 15.11
N ASP A 103 0.40 -10.94 14.01
CA ASP A 103 1.07 -12.11 13.42
C ASP A 103 2.48 -12.34 14.01
N ILE A 104 3.27 -11.28 14.20
CA ILE A 104 4.69 -11.38 14.60
C ILE A 104 4.92 -11.27 16.13
N GLU A 105 3.90 -10.93 16.92
CA GLU A 105 3.99 -10.91 18.38
C GLU A 105 3.53 -12.26 18.96
N CYS A 106 4.27 -12.80 19.92
CA CYS A 106 3.94 -14.06 20.57
C CYS A 106 2.68 -13.92 21.43
N ASP A 107 1.71 -14.83 21.27
CA ASP A 107 0.45 -14.73 22.01
C ASP A 107 0.61 -14.99 23.52
N ALA A 108 1.55 -15.84 23.90
CA ALA A 108 1.86 -16.18 25.29
C ALA A 108 2.60 -15.07 26.05
N CYS A 109 3.78 -14.64 25.57
CA CYS A 109 4.65 -13.72 26.29
C CYS A 109 4.71 -12.29 25.72
N LYS A 110 3.96 -12.00 24.64
CA LYS A 110 3.88 -10.67 24.00
C LYS A 110 5.22 -10.11 23.49
N THR A 111 6.24 -10.96 23.38
CA THR A 111 7.52 -10.57 22.77
C THR A 111 7.43 -10.63 21.25
N LEU A 112 8.16 -9.73 20.58
CA LEU A 112 8.29 -9.73 19.13
C LEU A 112 9.13 -10.92 18.69
N ILE A 113 8.62 -11.71 17.76
CA ILE A 113 9.36 -12.80 17.13
C ILE A 113 10.23 -12.19 16.04
N THR A 114 11.54 -12.42 16.10
CA THR A 114 12.46 -12.02 15.01
C THR A 114 12.58 -13.13 13.97
N PHE A 115 12.91 -12.75 12.73
CA PHE A 115 13.20 -13.70 11.65
C PHE A 115 14.52 -14.44 11.91
N GLY A 116 14.58 -15.72 11.51
CA GLY A 116 15.73 -16.60 11.69
C GLY A 116 15.33 -18.07 11.52
N ASP A 117 16.15 -19.00 12.02
CA ASP A 117 15.92 -20.45 11.90
C ASP A 117 14.63 -20.93 12.61
N ASN A 118 14.05 -20.08 13.46
CA ASN A 118 12.79 -20.31 14.15
C ASN A 118 11.55 -20.04 13.27
N VAL A 119 11.73 -19.57 12.03
CA VAL A 119 10.66 -19.27 11.08
C VAL A 119 10.75 -20.20 9.87
N LYS A 120 9.68 -20.96 9.63
CA LYS A 120 9.48 -21.77 8.43
C LYS A 120 8.37 -21.13 7.60
N TYR A 121 8.53 -21.17 6.28
CA TYR A 121 7.53 -20.62 5.37
C TYR A 121 7.34 -21.53 4.16
N GLU A 122 6.12 -21.55 3.63
CA GLU A 122 5.74 -22.31 2.45
C GLU A 122 4.76 -21.49 1.61
N VAL A 123 4.96 -21.44 0.29
CA VAL A 123 4.02 -20.78 -0.62
C VAL A 123 2.85 -21.74 -0.86
N THR A 124 1.67 -21.40 -0.36
CA THR A 124 0.48 -22.26 -0.44
C THR A 124 -0.38 -21.98 -1.65
N ASN A 125 -0.39 -20.74 -2.13
CA ASN A 125 -1.17 -20.34 -3.29
C ASN A 125 -0.44 -19.24 -4.09
N LYS A 126 -0.62 -19.25 -5.40
CA LYS A 126 -0.19 -18.18 -6.30
C LYS A 126 -1.36 -17.81 -7.20
N ARG A 127 -1.67 -16.51 -7.28
CA ARG A 127 -2.70 -15.97 -8.17
C ARG A 127 -2.15 -14.77 -8.91
N PHE A 128 -2.50 -14.66 -10.18
CA PHE A 128 -2.18 -13.50 -11.01
C PHE A 128 -3.48 -12.80 -11.40
N GLU A 129 -3.58 -11.51 -11.10
CA GLU A 129 -4.76 -10.71 -11.39
C GLU A 129 -4.39 -9.55 -12.31
N ILE A 130 -5.15 -9.34 -13.38
CA ILE A 130 -4.97 -8.21 -14.28
C ILE A 130 -6.05 -7.17 -14.03
N LYS A 131 -5.60 -5.93 -13.80
CA LYS A 131 -6.44 -4.74 -13.67
C LYS A 131 -6.25 -3.84 -14.87
N ARG A 132 -7.37 -3.27 -15.32
CA ARG A 132 -7.43 -2.35 -16.45
C ARG A 132 -7.88 -0.99 -15.95
N GLU A 133 -7.14 0.04 -16.33
CA GLU A 133 -7.50 1.42 -16.06
C GLU A 133 -7.56 2.19 -17.38
N GLU A 134 -8.64 2.92 -17.57
CA GLU A 134 -8.79 3.87 -18.67
C GLU A 134 -9.18 5.23 -18.10
N LYS A 135 -8.38 6.24 -18.43
CA LYS A 135 -8.66 7.63 -18.08
C LYS A 135 -8.88 8.44 -19.34
N LYS A 136 -10.12 8.88 -19.54
CA LYS A 136 -10.52 9.71 -20.67
C LYS A 136 -9.96 11.12 -20.53
N ILE A 137 -9.52 11.68 -21.65
CA ILE A 137 -9.06 13.05 -21.81
C ILE A 137 -10.02 13.73 -22.78
N GLU A 138 -10.81 14.66 -22.23
CA GLU A 138 -11.86 15.34 -22.97
C GLU A 138 -11.36 16.68 -23.51
N LYS A 139 -11.81 17.02 -24.72
CA LYS A 139 -11.69 18.35 -25.30
C LYS A 139 -13.09 18.80 -25.69
N ASN A 140 -13.55 19.91 -25.11
CA ASN A 140 -14.91 20.43 -25.31
C ASN A 140 -16.02 19.41 -24.97
N GLY A 141 -15.82 18.60 -23.91
CA GLY A 141 -16.77 17.56 -23.49
C GLY A 141 -16.81 16.31 -24.37
N ILE A 142 -15.93 16.21 -25.38
CA ILE A 142 -15.81 15.04 -26.24
C ILE A 142 -14.52 14.29 -25.86
N PRO A 143 -14.58 12.97 -25.59
CA PRO A 143 -13.38 12.18 -25.34
C PRO A 143 -12.59 12.02 -26.65
N VAL A 144 -11.38 12.60 -26.69
CA VAL A 144 -10.51 12.57 -27.88
C VAL A 144 -9.34 11.62 -27.66
N GLU A 145 -8.78 11.62 -26.45
CA GLU A 145 -7.65 10.80 -26.06
C GLU A 145 -7.96 10.04 -24.78
N ALA A 146 -7.19 9.00 -24.49
CA ALA A 146 -7.19 8.31 -23.22
C ALA A 146 -5.76 8.02 -22.75
N THR A 147 -5.59 7.90 -21.45
CA THR A 147 -4.49 7.15 -20.85
C THR A 147 -5.02 5.77 -20.51
N ILE A 148 -4.44 4.73 -21.10
CA ILE A 148 -4.78 3.33 -20.82
C ILE A 148 -3.64 2.68 -20.05
N LYS A 149 -3.98 1.80 -19.11
CA LYS A 149 -3.03 1.01 -18.34
C LYS A 149 -3.57 -0.39 -18.13
N ALA A 150 -2.74 -1.39 -18.44
CA ALA A 150 -2.93 -2.76 -18.00
C ALA A 150 -1.89 -3.07 -16.92
N MET A 151 -2.33 -3.64 -15.81
CA MET A 151 -1.50 -3.94 -14.65
C MET A 151 -1.78 -5.35 -14.16
N GLY A 152 -0.83 -6.25 -14.35
CA GLY A 152 -0.82 -7.59 -13.80
C GLY A 152 -0.13 -7.61 -12.44
N ILE A 153 -0.73 -8.25 -11.44
CA ILE A 153 -0.19 -8.36 -10.09
C ILE A 153 -0.20 -9.83 -9.69
N GLU A 154 0.96 -10.38 -9.38
CA GLU A 154 1.06 -11.69 -8.73
C GLU A 154 0.93 -11.52 -7.22
N HIS A 155 -0.06 -12.20 -6.66
CA HIS A 155 -0.20 -12.39 -5.23
C HIS A 155 0.20 -13.82 -4.87
N ILE A 156 1.07 -13.95 -3.88
CA ILE A 156 1.43 -15.23 -3.28
C ILE A 156 0.90 -15.29 -1.85
N THR A 157 0.19 -16.36 -1.51
CA THR A 157 -0.16 -16.65 -0.13
C THR A 157 0.93 -17.51 0.46
N VAL A 158 1.51 -17.07 1.58
CA VAL A 158 2.58 -17.78 2.27
C VAL A 158 2.07 -18.20 3.64
N ALA A 159 2.12 -19.49 3.91
CA ALA A 159 1.94 -20.03 5.25
C ALA A 159 3.26 -19.89 6.00
N VAL A 160 3.21 -19.25 7.17
CA VAL A 160 4.36 -19.02 8.04
C VAL A 160 4.11 -19.74 9.35
N ALA A 161 5.07 -20.56 9.75
CA ALA A 161 5.10 -21.19 11.07
C ALA A 161 6.35 -20.68 11.80
N CYS A 162 6.17 -20.10 12.99
CA CYS A 162 7.27 -19.55 13.77
C CYS A 162 7.24 -20.04 15.21
N LYS A 163 8.43 -20.17 15.81
CA LYS A 163 8.63 -20.48 17.22
C LYS A 163 9.16 -19.26 17.96
N CYS A 164 8.53 -18.88 19.06
CA CYS A 164 8.95 -17.76 19.88
C CYS A 164 10.30 -18.07 20.55
N GLN A 165 11.28 -17.19 20.39
CA GLN A 165 12.61 -17.34 20.99
C GLN A 165 12.60 -17.21 22.52
N ALA A 166 11.63 -16.47 23.08
CA ALA A 166 11.58 -16.18 24.52
C ALA A 166 10.89 -17.29 25.33
N CYS A 167 9.77 -17.83 24.83
CA CYS A 167 8.96 -18.82 25.58
C CYS A 167 8.79 -20.17 24.86
N GLY A 168 9.26 -20.30 23.62
CA GLY A 168 9.14 -21.54 22.85
C GLY A 168 7.75 -21.84 22.28
N ALA A 169 6.76 -20.97 22.51
CA ALA A 169 5.42 -21.13 21.94
C ALA A 169 5.46 -21.09 20.41
N GLU A 170 4.69 -21.96 19.78
CA GLU A 170 4.56 -22.04 18.33
C GLU A 170 3.36 -21.23 17.86
N LYS A 171 3.50 -20.60 16.70
CA LYS A 171 2.46 -19.80 16.06
C LYS A 171 2.50 -20.03 14.57
N SER A 172 1.34 -20.01 13.94
CA SER A 172 1.24 -20.03 12.47
C SER A 172 0.22 -19.01 11.99
N PHE A 173 0.48 -18.46 10.81
CA PHE A 173 -0.40 -17.53 10.12
C PHE A 173 -0.18 -17.60 8.62
N ASN A 174 -1.16 -17.13 7.86
CA ASN A 174 -1.07 -16.98 6.41
C ASN A 174 -1.04 -15.50 6.07
N HIS A 175 -0.16 -15.10 5.15
CA HIS A 175 -0.11 -13.73 4.65
C HIS A 175 -0.03 -13.69 3.14
N ASP A 176 -0.74 -12.74 2.54
CA ASP A 176 -0.71 -12.48 1.09
C ASP A 176 0.34 -11.43 0.78
N PHE A 177 1.35 -11.79 0.01
CA PHE A 177 2.37 -10.88 -0.50
C PHE A 177 2.16 -10.57 -1.98
N VAL A 178 2.62 -9.41 -2.41
CA VAL A 178 2.80 -9.09 -3.83
C VAL A 178 4.23 -9.42 -4.22
N SER A 179 4.41 -10.37 -5.12
CA SER A 179 5.72 -10.85 -5.57
C SER A 179 6.16 -10.21 -6.88
N ILE A 180 5.23 -10.01 -7.82
CA ILE A 180 5.49 -9.50 -9.16
C ILE A 180 4.44 -8.45 -9.52
N ARG A 181 4.88 -7.39 -10.22
CA ARG A 181 3.99 -6.46 -10.90
C ARG A 181 4.42 -6.27 -12.34
N CYS A 182 3.50 -6.42 -13.27
CA CYS A 182 3.69 -6.17 -14.69
C CYS A 182 2.81 -5.00 -15.10
N ASN A 183 3.39 -3.96 -15.70
CA ASN A 183 2.67 -2.76 -16.10
C ASN A 183 2.92 -2.44 -17.56
N LYS A 184 1.86 -2.08 -18.27
CA LYS A 184 1.97 -1.46 -19.59
C LYS A 184 1.07 -0.23 -19.65
N ILE A 185 1.67 0.91 -20.00
CA ILE A 185 1.00 2.22 -19.98
C ILE A 185 1.05 2.85 -21.37
N GLY A 186 -0.11 3.33 -21.81
CA GLY A 186 -0.29 4.06 -23.06
C GLY A 186 -0.80 5.44 -22.75
N VAL A 187 -0.01 6.46 -23.04
CA VAL A 187 -0.33 7.86 -22.74
C VAL A 187 -0.80 8.54 -24.01
N LYS A 188 -1.95 9.24 -23.95
CA LYS A 188 -2.55 9.96 -25.09
C LYS A 188 -2.82 9.06 -26.31
N VAL A 189 -3.41 7.89 -26.06
CA VAL A 189 -3.90 7.05 -27.16
C VAL A 189 -5.22 7.63 -27.69
N PRO A 190 -5.50 7.55 -29.00
CA PRO A 190 -6.80 7.95 -29.53
C PRO A 190 -7.94 7.18 -28.85
N TYR A 191 -8.96 7.88 -28.34
CA TYR A 191 -10.05 7.24 -27.57
C TYR A 191 -10.79 6.18 -28.39
N VAL A 192 -10.91 6.36 -29.71
CA VAL A 192 -11.52 5.38 -30.61
C VAL A 192 -10.77 4.04 -30.69
N GLN A 193 -9.47 4.02 -30.33
CA GLN A 193 -8.63 2.82 -30.33
C GLN A 193 -8.34 2.30 -28.92
N SER A 194 -8.73 3.04 -27.87
CA SER A 194 -8.34 2.73 -26.48
C SER A 194 -8.81 1.35 -26.05
N GLY A 195 -10.02 0.94 -26.41
CA GLY A 195 -10.58 -0.36 -26.05
C GLY A 195 -9.80 -1.54 -26.63
N ALA A 196 -9.46 -1.50 -27.92
CA ALA A 196 -8.69 -2.56 -28.58
C ALA A 196 -7.25 -2.62 -28.05
N LEU A 197 -6.62 -1.46 -27.86
CA LEU A 197 -5.27 -1.37 -27.29
C LEU A 197 -5.23 -1.87 -25.84
N LEU A 198 -6.29 -1.65 -25.06
CA LEU A 198 -6.35 -2.13 -23.67
C LEU A 198 -6.40 -3.66 -23.59
N ILE A 199 -7.11 -4.32 -24.51
CA ILE A 199 -7.12 -5.79 -24.64
C ILE A 199 -5.74 -6.29 -25.09
N GLN A 200 -5.11 -5.61 -26.04
CA GLN A 200 -3.74 -5.95 -26.46
C GLN A 200 -2.75 -5.82 -25.30
N TYR A 201 -2.84 -4.76 -24.50
CA TYR A 201 -1.95 -4.54 -23.37
C TYR A 201 -2.12 -5.58 -22.27
N GLU A 202 -3.34 -6.05 -22.05
CA GLU A 202 -3.61 -7.18 -21.17
C GLU A 202 -2.96 -8.47 -21.69
N SER A 203 -3.08 -8.76 -22.98
CA SER A 203 -2.40 -9.91 -23.59
C SER A 203 -0.89 -9.78 -23.41
N ASP A 204 -0.31 -8.62 -23.72
CA ASP A 204 1.13 -8.39 -23.56
C ASP A 204 1.59 -8.58 -22.11
N VAL A 205 0.80 -8.12 -21.13
CA VAL A 205 1.07 -8.31 -19.69
C VAL A 205 1.00 -9.78 -19.30
N ASN A 206 0.00 -10.50 -19.80
CA ASN A 206 -0.17 -11.93 -19.54
C ASN A 206 0.94 -12.76 -20.19
N ASP A 207 1.32 -12.42 -21.42
CA ASP A 207 2.40 -13.07 -22.15
C ASP A 207 3.75 -12.78 -21.47
N ALA A 208 3.99 -11.55 -21.02
CA ALA A 208 5.17 -11.22 -20.22
C ALA A 208 5.22 -12.06 -18.93
N TYR A 209 4.09 -12.22 -18.23
CA TYR A 209 4.02 -13.08 -17.04
C TYR A 209 4.35 -14.55 -17.34
N ASN A 210 3.78 -15.10 -18.42
CA ASN A 210 3.95 -16.50 -18.81
C ASN A 210 5.27 -16.78 -19.55
N SER A 211 5.99 -15.75 -20.02
CA SER A 211 7.20 -15.88 -20.86
C SER A 211 8.40 -16.56 -20.18
N GLY A 212 8.31 -16.95 -18.90
CA GLY A 212 9.40 -17.61 -18.18
C GLY A 212 10.56 -16.69 -17.79
N VAL A 213 10.74 -15.55 -18.46
CA VAL A 213 11.76 -14.52 -18.12
C VAL A 213 11.64 -14.10 -16.65
N ILE A 214 10.42 -14.01 -16.13
CA ILE A 214 10.16 -13.64 -14.73
C ILE A 214 10.59 -14.76 -13.76
N HIS A 215 10.54 -16.02 -14.18
CA HIS A 215 10.99 -17.17 -13.39
C HIS A 215 12.50 -17.43 -13.50
N GLU A 216 13.14 -17.02 -14.61
CA GLU A 216 14.59 -17.10 -14.82
C GLU A 216 15.38 -15.94 -14.19
N LEU A 217 14.74 -14.79 -13.98
CA LEU A 217 15.38 -13.59 -13.43
C LEU A 217 15.87 -13.75 -11.96
N GLY A 218 15.51 -14.84 -11.27
CA GLY A 218 15.97 -15.11 -9.91
C GLY A 218 15.70 -13.96 -8.93
N GLU A 219 16.47 -13.89 -7.85
CA GLU A 219 16.58 -12.66 -7.04
C GLU A 219 17.35 -11.63 -7.86
N VAL A 220 16.64 -10.74 -8.56
CA VAL A 220 17.29 -9.59 -9.19
C VAL A 220 17.78 -8.67 -8.08
N ARG A 221 19.07 -8.79 -7.77
CA ARG A 221 19.78 -7.78 -6.98
C ARG A 221 19.82 -6.50 -7.80
N PRO A 222 19.51 -5.35 -7.20
CA PRO A 222 19.53 -4.08 -7.90
C PRO A 222 20.86 -3.83 -8.57
N LYS A 223 20.83 -3.47 -9.86
CA LYS A 223 21.99 -2.91 -10.53
C LYS A 223 22.24 -1.52 -9.95
N SER A 224 23.49 -1.26 -9.59
CA SER A 224 23.95 0.04 -9.09
C SER A 224 23.49 1.15 -10.04
N GLY A 225 22.61 2.04 -9.57
CA GLY A 225 22.13 3.20 -10.34
C GLY A 225 20.61 3.40 -10.44
N GLU A 226 19.77 2.44 -10.03
CA GLU A 226 18.31 2.63 -10.01
C GLU A 226 17.86 3.54 -8.85
N LEU A 227 17.02 4.55 -9.18
CA LEU A 227 16.57 5.61 -8.28
C LEU A 227 15.93 5.06 -7.00
N GLN A 228 16.59 5.30 -5.87
CA GLN A 228 16.07 4.99 -4.54
C GLN A 228 14.92 5.93 -4.17
N VAL A 229 13.68 5.49 -4.38
CA VAL A 229 12.53 6.09 -3.70
C VAL A 229 12.23 5.24 -2.47
N GLY A 230 12.73 5.69 -1.30
CA GLY A 230 12.41 5.05 -0.02
C GLY A 230 13.46 4.09 0.55
N GLY A 231 14.65 4.00 -0.04
CA GLY A 231 15.77 3.22 0.53
C GLY A 231 15.69 1.71 0.30
N LYS A 232 14.82 1.21 -0.61
CA LYS A 232 14.78 -0.22 -0.95
C LYS A 232 14.57 -0.42 -2.44
N SER A 233 15.45 -1.22 -3.01
CA SER A 233 15.61 -1.38 -4.45
C SER A 233 14.60 -2.37 -5.01
N ALA A 234 13.66 -1.87 -5.79
CA ALA A 234 12.87 -2.67 -6.73
C ALA A 234 13.62 -2.65 -8.06
N SER A 235 13.90 -3.82 -8.63
CA SER A 235 14.44 -3.88 -9.98
C SER A 235 13.29 -4.01 -10.97
N SER A 236 13.25 -3.09 -11.93
CA SER A 236 12.33 -3.16 -13.05
C SER A 236 13.06 -3.55 -14.32
N VAL A 237 12.46 -4.46 -15.08
CA VAL A 237 12.97 -4.88 -16.38
C VAL A 237 11.85 -4.71 -17.39
N THR A 238 12.15 -4.10 -18.51
CA THR A 238 11.22 -4.03 -19.64
C THR A 238 11.34 -5.32 -20.45
N VAL A 239 10.24 -6.07 -20.55
CA VAL A 239 10.18 -7.36 -21.26
C VAL A 239 9.16 -7.25 -22.41
N GLY A 240 9.46 -7.93 -23.53
CA GLY A 240 8.56 -8.02 -24.67
C GLY A 240 8.15 -6.65 -25.23
N ASN A 241 6.84 -6.50 -25.52
CA ASN A 241 6.21 -5.30 -26.09
C ASN A 241 6.16 -4.10 -25.12
N ALA A 242 7.30 -3.72 -24.54
CA ALA A 242 7.44 -2.61 -23.59
C ALA A 242 6.63 -2.78 -22.29
N VAL A 243 6.49 -4.02 -21.78
CA VAL A 243 5.90 -4.28 -20.47
C VAL A 243 6.97 -4.08 -19.40
N GLU A 244 6.73 -3.17 -18.45
CA GLU A 244 7.59 -2.98 -17.29
C GLU A 244 7.25 -4.03 -16.22
N VAL A 245 8.20 -4.92 -15.94
CA VAL A 245 8.07 -5.94 -14.90
C VAL A 245 8.89 -5.51 -13.69
N THR A 246 8.22 -5.31 -12.56
CA THR A 246 8.85 -5.06 -11.25
C THR A 246 8.84 -6.33 -10.42
N LEU A 247 10.02 -6.77 -10.00
CA LEU A 247 10.20 -7.93 -9.12
C LEU A 247 10.37 -7.48 -7.67
N HIS A 248 9.52 -7.99 -6.77
CA HIS A 248 9.48 -7.53 -5.37
C HIS A 248 10.25 -8.41 -4.38
N ARG A 249 11.00 -9.44 -4.84
CA ARG A 249 11.89 -10.40 -4.12
C ARG A 249 11.34 -11.83 -4.00
N SER A 250 12.17 -12.77 -3.54
CA SER A 250 11.79 -14.16 -3.24
C SER A 250 10.81 -14.25 -2.05
N ALA A 251 10.09 -15.36 -1.93
CA ALA A 251 9.18 -15.60 -0.81
C ALA A 251 9.88 -15.47 0.56
N GLY A 252 11.12 -15.94 0.67
CA GLY A 252 11.93 -15.81 1.88
C GLY A 252 12.21 -14.35 2.24
N SER A 253 12.66 -13.54 1.29
CA SER A 253 12.92 -12.12 1.55
C SER A 253 11.65 -11.31 1.83
N LEU A 254 10.49 -11.73 1.28
CA LEU A 254 9.19 -11.12 1.57
C LEU A 254 8.78 -11.40 3.02
N VAL A 255 8.94 -12.64 3.48
CA VAL A 255 8.70 -13.02 4.88
C VAL A 255 9.70 -12.33 5.80
N GLU A 256 10.99 -12.33 5.49
CA GLU A 256 12.01 -11.62 6.27
C GLU A 256 11.66 -10.13 6.42
N GLY A 257 11.31 -9.46 5.34
CA GLY A 257 10.85 -8.06 5.35
C GLY A 257 9.56 -7.85 6.15
N TYR A 258 8.70 -8.86 6.25
CA TYR A 258 7.51 -8.83 7.10
C TYR A 258 7.87 -8.86 8.59
N PHE A 259 8.77 -9.75 9.00
CA PHE A 259 9.24 -9.84 10.39
C PHE A 259 10.16 -8.67 10.78
N GLY A 260 10.90 -8.11 9.82
CA GLY A 260 11.72 -6.93 10.02
C GLY A 260 10.89 -5.66 10.20
N ASN A 261 11.29 -4.82 11.16
CA ASN A 261 11.01 -3.38 11.13
C ASN A 261 12.07 -2.71 10.24
N GLU A 262 12.25 -3.14 8.99
CA GLU A 262 13.32 -2.64 8.13
C GLU A 262 13.11 -1.16 7.74
N LEU A 263 13.53 -0.32 8.67
CA LEU A 263 13.94 1.09 8.63
C LEU A 263 15.21 1.31 9.47
N ASN A 264 15.84 0.23 9.94
CA ASN A 264 17.14 0.32 10.59
C ASN A 264 18.22 -0.07 9.57
N ALA A 265 18.37 0.82 8.59
CA ALA A 265 19.60 1.10 7.86
C ALA A 265 19.52 2.57 7.38
#